data_AF-A0A529MGK8-F1
#
_entry.id   AF-A0A529MGK8-F1
#
_cell.length_a   1.000
_cell.length_b   1.000
_cell.length_c   1.000
_cell.angle_alpha   90.00
_cell.angle_beta   90.00
_cell.angle_gamma   90.00
#
_symmetry.space_group_name_H-M   'P 1'
#
loop_
_entity.id
_entity.type
_entity.pdbx_description
1 polymer ?
#
loop_
_entity_poly.entity_id
_entity_poly.type
_entity_poly.pdbx_seq_one_letter_code
_entity_poly.pdbx_strand_id
1 'polypeptide(L)'
;MKEKISLAMARRIALGSQGFNDPRPAGVPDRRHLARVLSRTGLLQIDSVSAVVRAHYMPLYSRLGPYPLALLDNAAVTRKRAVFEYWAHEASFLPVETYPLLRWRMQRAEQGEEMYLGLAKWGRERKEMIDEIYR
;
A
#
# COMPACT_ATOMS: atom_id res chain seq x y z
N MET A 1 -15.88 -0.90 -32.52
CA MET A 1 -15.16 -2.19 -32.60
C MET A 1 -14.31 -2.31 -31.34
N LYS A 2 -14.34 -3.42 -30.59
CA LYS A 2 -13.45 -3.59 -29.43
C LYS A 2 -12.10 -4.10 -29.91
N GLU A 3 -11.02 -3.42 -29.58
CA GLU A 3 -9.67 -3.92 -29.81
C GLU A 3 -9.47 -5.22 -29.02
N LYS A 4 -8.82 -6.21 -29.65
CA LYS A 4 -8.48 -7.49 -29.03
C LYS A 4 -6.96 -7.61 -28.93
N ILE A 5 -6.46 -8.02 -27.77
CA ILE A 5 -5.05 -8.32 -27.54
C ILE A 5 -4.87 -9.80 -27.19
N SER A 6 -3.70 -10.36 -27.51
CA SER A 6 -3.37 -11.74 -27.11
C SER A 6 -3.06 -11.81 -25.61
N LEU A 7 -3.18 -13.01 -25.01
CA LEU A 7 -2.83 -13.23 -23.61
C LEU A 7 -1.36 -12.87 -23.31
N ALA A 8 -0.45 -13.14 -24.25
CA ALA A 8 0.96 -12.78 -24.09
C ALA A 8 1.15 -11.26 -24.04
N MET A 9 0.40 -10.50 -24.85
CA MET A 9 0.43 -9.05 -24.83
C MET A 9 -0.17 -8.50 -23.53
N ALA A 10 -1.32 -9.03 -23.08
CA ALA A 10 -1.94 -8.64 -21.81
C ALA A 10 -0.99 -8.83 -20.61
N ARG A 11 -0.29 -9.97 -20.54
CA ARG A 11 0.71 -10.23 -19.48
C ARG A 11 1.86 -9.24 -19.49
N ARG A 12 2.41 -8.94 -20.68
CA ARG A 12 3.49 -7.95 -20.81
C ARG A 12 3.04 -6.55 -20.39
N ILE A 13 1.83 -6.16 -20.75
CA ILE A 13 1.23 -4.89 -20.32
C ILE A 13 1.10 -4.86 -18.80
N ALA A 14 0.55 -5.91 -18.18
CA ALA A 14 0.35 -5.98 -16.74
C ALA A 14 1.65 -5.98 -15.92
N LEU A 15 2.70 -6.67 -16.40
CA LEU A 15 4.02 -6.66 -15.74
C LEU A 15 4.74 -5.33 -15.99
N GLY A 16 4.67 -4.80 -17.21
CA GLY A 16 5.28 -3.52 -17.58
C GLY A 16 4.68 -2.34 -16.82
N SER A 17 3.36 -2.28 -16.68
CA SER A 17 2.68 -1.22 -15.91
C SER A 17 3.06 -1.23 -14.43
N GLN A 18 3.39 -2.41 -13.91
CA GLN A 18 3.87 -2.61 -12.54
C GLN A 18 5.36 -2.29 -12.35
N GLY A 19 6.08 -1.87 -13.40
CA GLY A 19 7.48 -1.46 -13.32
C GLY A 19 8.50 -2.60 -13.40
N PHE A 20 8.10 -3.82 -13.79
CA PHE A 20 9.06 -4.93 -13.93
C PHE A 20 10.04 -4.77 -15.10
N ASN A 21 9.73 -3.89 -16.06
CA ASN A 21 10.63 -3.54 -17.16
C ASN A 21 11.47 -2.29 -16.87
N ASP A 22 11.28 -1.63 -15.72
CA ASP A 22 12.09 -0.45 -15.38
C ASP A 22 13.52 -0.90 -15.04
N PRO A 23 14.55 -0.16 -15.46
CA PRO A 23 15.93 -0.53 -15.13
C PRO A 23 16.17 -0.44 -13.63
N ARG A 24 16.92 -1.43 -13.11
CA ARG A 24 17.37 -1.41 -11.72
C ARG A 24 18.33 -0.24 -11.48
N PRO A 25 18.37 0.30 -10.25
CA PRO A 25 19.35 1.33 -9.90
C PRO A 25 20.78 0.83 -10.10
N ALA A 26 21.66 1.68 -10.64
CA ALA A 26 23.09 1.34 -10.78
C ALA A 26 23.85 1.42 -9.43
N GLY A 27 23.24 2.01 -8.40
CA GLY A 27 23.78 2.13 -7.05
C GLY A 27 22.74 1.78 -5.98
N VAL A 28 23.03 2.12 -4.73
CA VAL A 28 22.14 1.83 -3.60
C VAL A 28 20.79 2.54 -3.81
N PRO A 29 19.65 1.81 -3.78
CA PRO A 29 18.35 2.42 -3.96
C PRO A 29 18.04 3.47 -2.88
N ASP A 30 17.43 4.56 -3.31
CA ASP A 30 17.13 5.74 -2.50
C ASP A 30 15.64 6.13 -2.57
N ARG A 31 15.27 7.27 -1.98
CA ARG A 31 13.89 7.77 -1.96
C ARG A 31 13.30 8.02 -3.35
N ARG A 32 14.10 8.35 -4.35
CA ARG A 32 13.60 8.56 -5.73
C ARG A 32 13.19 7.23 -6.34
N HIS A 33 13.97 6.18 -6.08
CA HIS A 33 13.65 4.83 -6.52
C HIS A 33 12.41 4.26 -5.83
N LEU A 34 12.26 4.51 -4.52
CA LEU A 34 11.03 4.19 -3.78
C LEU A 34 9.80 4.88 -4.40
N ALA A 35 9.88 6.20 -4.63
CA ALA A 35 8.79 6.97 -5.22
C ALA A 35 8.41 6.44 -6.61
N ARG A 36 9.40 6.08 -7.44
CA ARG A 36 9.16 5.46 -8.76
C ARG A 36 8.42 4.13 -8.66
N VAL A 37 8.75 3.27 -7.69
CA VAL A 37 8.02 2.01 -7.51
C VAL A 37 6.59 2.28 -7.03
N LEU A 38 6.43 3.15 -6.04
CA LEU A 38 5.11 3.53 -5.52
C LEU A 38 4.21 4.15 -6.60
N SER A 39 4.76 4.95 -7.52
CA SER A 39 3.98 5.50 -8.63
C SER A 39 3.52 4.44 -9.65
N ARG A 40 4.20 3.28 -9.71
CA ARG A 40 3.80 2.14 -10.56
C ARG A 40 2.78 1.24 -9.86
N THR A 41 2.97 0.96 -8.57
CA THR A 41 2.13 0.00 -7.83
C THR A 41 0.91 0.65 -7.18
N GLY A 42 0.95 1.95 -6.91
CA GLY A 42 -0.12 2.70 -6.24
C GLY A 42 -0.24 2.45 -4.75
N LEU A 43 0.17 1.28 -4.26
CA LEU A 43 0.21 0.90 -2.84
C LEU A 43 1.17 -0.26 -2.60
N LEU A 44 1.46 -0.54 -1.32
CA LEU A 44 2.06 -1.78 -0.84
C LEU A 44 1.17 -2.35 0.26
N GLN A 45 0.65 -3.57 0.10
CA GLN A 45 -0.12 -4.23 1.16
C GLN A 45 0.79 -4.57 2.34
N ILE A 46 0.37 -4.19 3.54
CA ILE A 46 1.01 -4.51 4.81
C ILE A 46 0.63 -5.94 5.20
N ASP A 47 1.60 -6.66 5.72
CA ASP A 47 1.43 -8.04 6.14
C ASP A 47 2.28 -8.29 7.38
N SER A 48 1.74 -9.12 8.28
CA SER A 48 2.39 -9.61 9.49
C SER A 48 3.23 -10.87 9.24
N VAL A 49 3.02 -11.59 8.13
CA VAL A 49 3.79 -12.79 7.79
C VAL A 49 5.26 -12.43 7.56
N SER A 50 6.16 -13.07 8.33
CA SER A 50 7.59 -12.78 8.34
C SER A 50 8.47 -14.04 8.28
N ALA A 51 8.07 -15.07 7.53
CA ALA A 51 8.81 -16.34 7.47
C ALA A 51 10.28 -16.19 7.05
N VAL A 52 10.58 -15.19 6.22
CA VAL A 52 11.94 -14.78 5.86
C VAL A 52 12.13 -13.29 6.13
N VAL A 53 11.17 -12.49 5.66
CA VAL A 53 11.04 -11.06 5.92
C VAL A 53 9.57 -10.68 5.74
N ARG A 54 9.14 -9.53 6.25
CA ARG A 54 7.75 -9.08 6.09
C ARG A 54 7.40 -8.93 4.61
N ALA A 55 6.24 -9.44 4.20
CA ALA A 55 5.88 -9.54 2.78
C ALA A 55 5.90 -8.18 2.05
N HIS A 56 5.55 -7.09 2.74
CA HIS A 56 5.52 -5.73 2.18
C HIS A 56 6.88 -5.17 1.73
N TYR A 57 8.00 -5.80 2.11
CA TYR A 57 9.32 -5.43 1.60
C TYR A 57 9.63 -6.03 0.22
N MET A 58 8.97 -7.13 -0.13
CA MET A 58 9.25 -7.90 -1.34
C MET A 58 8.91 -7.16 -2.64
N PRO A 59 7.79 -6.41 -2.75
CA PRO A 59 7.48 -5.68 -3.98
C PRO A 59 8.58 -4.69 -4.39
N LEU A 60 9.23 -4.03 -3.42
CA LEU A 60 10.37 -3.14 -3.68
C LEU A 60 11.59 -3.95 -4.12
N TYR A 61 11.90 -5.04 -3.43
CA TYR A 61 13.03 -5.91 -3.78
C TYR A 61 12.92 -6.45 -5.21
N SER A 62 11.73 -6.90 -5.63
CA SER A 62 11.53 -7.44 -6.99
C SER A 62 11.82 -6.43 -8.11
N ARG A 63 11.72 -5.13 -7.82
CA ARG A 63 11.91 -4.03 -8.80
C ARG A 63 13.26 -3.33 -8.66
N LEU A 64 13.77 -3.19 -7.44
CA LEU A 64 14.99 -2.45 -7.13
C LEU A 64 16.22 -3.35 -6.92
N GLY A 65 16.01 -4.64 -6.66
CA GLY A 65 17.06 -5.51 -6.11
C GLY A 65 17.27 -5.25 -4.61
N PRO A 66 18.43 -5.65 -4.06
CA PRO A 66 18.78 -5.35 -2.67
C PRO A 66 18.71 -3.85 -2.37
N TYR A 67 18.02 -3.49 -1.28
CA TYR A 67 17.89 -2.11 -0.83
C TYR A 67 17.88 -2.06 0.71
N PRO A 68 18.22 -0.91 1.31
CA PRO A 68 18.11 -0.76 2.76
C PRO A 68 16.63 -0.75 3.17
N LEU A 69 16.17 -1.70 4.00
CA LEU A 69 14.76 -1.77 4.43
C LEU A 69 14.29 -0.49 5.13
N ALA A 70 15.21 0.19 5.83
CA ALA A 70 15.00 1.50 6.43
C ALA A 70 14.51 2.56 5.42
N LEU A 71 14.68 2.36 4.12
CA LEU A 71 14.12 3.22 3.08
C LEU A 71 12.58 3.25 3.15
N LEU A 72 11.93 2.08 3.28
CA LEU A 72 10.48 1.99 3.42
C LEU A 72 10.04 2.41 4.83
N ASP A 73 10.74 1.94 5.87
CA ASP A 73 10.36 2.26 7.25
C ASP A 73 10.40 3.77 7.49
N ASN A 74 11.47 4.45 7.06
CA ASN A 74 11.58 5.91 7.19
C ASN A 74 10.56 6.66 6.33
N ALA A 75 10.11 6.08 5.22
CA ALA A 75 9.06 6.67 4.40
C ALA A 75 7.69 6.61 5.08
N ALA A 76 7.47 5.71 6.03
CA ALA A 76 6.24 5.63 6.82
C ALA A 76 6.30 6.48 8.10
N VAL A 77 7.44 6.47 8.82
CA VAL A 77 7.47 6.99 10.22
C VAL A 77 8.07 8.39 10.39
N THR A 78 8.89 8.88 9.45
CA THR A 78 9.59 10.17 9.64
C THR A 78 8.73 11.39 9.31
N ARG A 79 9.14 12.59 9.76
CA ARG A 79 8.47 13.86 9.39
C ARG A 79 8.32 14.06 7.88
N LYS A 80 9.25 13.52 7.08
CA LYS A 80 9.20 13.52 5.61
C LYS A 80 8.60 12.20 5.11
N ARG A 81 7.45 11.79 5.63
CA ARG A 81 6.74 10.60 5.18
C ARG A 81 6.38 10.71 3.70
N ALA A 82 6.58 9.62 2.97
CA ALA A 82 6.14 9.46 1.58
C ALA A 82 4.95 8.49 1.48
N VAL A 83 4.68 7.72 2.54
CA VAL A 83 3.49 6.86 2.63
C VAL A 83 2.74 7.09 3.93
N PHE A 84 1.46 6.70 3.95
CA PHE A 84 0.64 6.58 5.17
C PHE A 84 -0.07 5.23 5.18
N GLU A 85 -0.48 4.79 6.37
CA GLU A 85 -1.21 3.54 6.56
C GLU A 85 -2.72 3.77 6.48
N TYR A 86 -3.41 2.95 5.68
CA TYR A 86 -4.87 2.97 5.61
C TYR A 86 -5.44 1.65 5.05
N TRP A 87 -6.70 1.38 5.38
CA TRP A 87 -7.49 0.27 4.82
C TRP A 87 -8.02 0.63 3.43
N ALA A 88 -7.17 0.57 2.41
CA ALA A 88 -7.58 0.83 1.03
C ALA A 88 -8.28 -0.40 0.40
N HIS A 89 -7.53 -1.39 -0.07
CA HIS A 89 -8.10 -2.70 -0.40
C HIS A 89 -8.03 -3.62 0.83
N GLU A 90 -6.86 -3.61 1.47
CA GLU A 90 -6.54 -4.19 2.77
C GLU A 90 -5.63 -3.19 3.52
N ALA A 91 -5.08 -3.55 4.68
CA ALA A 91 -4.05 -2.77 5.35
C ALA A 91 -2.89 -2.47 4.38
N SER A 92 -2.64 -1.19 4.09
CA SER A 92 -1.74 -0.77 3.01
C SER A 92 -0.92 0.45 3.38
N PHE A 93 0.32 0.51 2.87
CA PHE A 93 1.07 1.74 2.67
C PHE A 93 0.65 2.39 1.35
N LEU A 94 0.13 3.61 1.42
CA LEU A 94 -0.30 4.40 0.26
C LEU A 94 0.55 5.67 0.13
N PRO A 95 0.84 6.15 -1.09
CA PRO A 95 1.49 7.45 -1.28
C PRO A 95 0.71 8.56 -0.59
N VAL A 96 1.38 9.46 0.13
CA VAL A 96 0.74 10.54 0.89
C VAL A 96 -0.13 11.45 0.02
N GLU A 97 0.18 11.56 -1.27
CA GLU A 97 -0.57 12.31 -2.27
C GLU A 97 -1.98 11.74 -2.51
N THR A 98 -2.20 10.47 -2.17
CA THR A 98 -3.52 9.83 -2.27
C THR A 98 -4.42 10.12 -1.07
N TYR A 99 -3.87 10.67 0.02
CA TYR A 99 -4.63 10.94 1.25
C TYR A 99 -5.87 11.84 1.00
N PRO A 100 -5.77 12.98 0.28
CA PRO A 100 -6.94 13.81 -0.03
C PRO A 100 -8.00 13.07 -0.85
N LEU A 101 -7.58 12.14 -1.74
CA LEU A 101 -8.48 11.37 -2.60
C LEU A 101 -9.27 10.31 -1.83
N LEU A 102 -8.83 9.96 -0.62
CA LEU A 102 -9.45 8.95 0.24
C LEU A 102 -10.26 9.54 1.39
N ARG A 103 -10.34 10.87 1.52
CA ARG A 103 -11.06 11.55 2.61
C ARG A 103 -12.52 11.18 2.72
N TRP A 104 -13.22 11.08 1.58
CA TRP A 104 -14.63 10.66 1.56
C TRP A 104 -14.81 9.26 2.14
N ARG A 105 -13.86 8.36 1.86
CA ARG A 105 -13.87 6.99 2.32
C ARG A 105 -13.55 6.89 3.81
N MET A 106 -12.59 7.69 4.28
CA MET A 106 -12.27 7.82 5.71
C MET A 106 -13.47 8.34 6.50
N GLN A 107 -14.19 9.34 5.97
CA GLN A 107 -15.40 9.87 6.60
C GLN A 107 -16.51 8.82 6.69
N ARG A 108 -16.72 8.03 5.64
CA ARG A 108 -17.67 6.90 5.68
C ARG A 108 -17.25 5.84 6.69
N ALA A 109 -15.95 5.57 6.83
CA ALA A 109 -15.43 4.64 7.82
C ALA A 109 -15.69 5.13 9.26
N GLU A 110 -15.47 6.42 9.54
CA GLU A 110 -15.82 7.05 10.82
C GLU A 110 -17.32 6.93 11.13
N GLN A 111 -18.18 7.01 10.12
CA GLN A 111 -19.64 6.83 10.25
C GLN A 111 -20.04 5.35 10.34
N GLY A 112 -19.12 4.41 10.12
CA GLY A 112 -19.38 2.98 10.10
C GLY A 112 -20.18 2.51 8.88
N GLU A 113 -20.00 3.18 7.74
CA GLU A 113 -20.67 2.93 6.45
C GLU A 113 -19.72 2.41 5.35
N GLU A 114 -18.50 2.02 5.71
CA GLU A 114 -17.45 1.62 4.77
C GLU A 114 -17.20 0.09 4.83
N MET A 115 -16.05 -0.38 4.32
CA MET A 115 -15.65 -1.78 4.40
C MET A 115 -15.77 -2.36 5.82
N TYR A 116 -16.02 -3.67 5.86
CA TYR A 116 -16.23 -4.44 7.09
C TYR A 116 -17.45 -3.98 7.90
N LEU A 117 -18.61 -3.82 7.26
CA LEU A 117 -19.89 -3.44 7.89
C LEU A 117 -20.23 -4.28 9.14
N GLY A 118 -19.81 -5.55 9.18
CA GLY A 118 -19.94 -6.40 10.37
C GLY A 118 -19.14 -5.89 11.58
N LEU A 119 -17.90 -5.42 11.36
CA LEU A 119 -17.09 -4.79 12.41
C LEU A 119 -17.70 -3.46 12.85
N ALA A 120 -18.19 -2.66 11.90
CA ALA A 120 -18.87 -1.39 12.23
C ALA A 120 -20.13 -1.62 13.08
N LYS A 121 -20.94 -2.63 12.73
CA LYS A 121 -22.10 -3.04 13.52
C LYS A 121 -21.68 -3.51 14.92
N TRP A 122 -20.71 -4.42 14.99
CA TRP A 122 -20.20 -4.95 16.25
C TRP A 122 -19.66 -3.84 17.17
N GLY A 123 -18.92 -2.88 16.61
CA GLY A 123 -18.37 -1.76 17.37
C GLY A 123 -19.45 -0.85 17.96
N ARG A 124 -20.58 -0.65 17.25
CA ARG A 124 -21.74 0.06 17.79
C ARG A 124 -22.42 -0.71 18.93
N GLU A 125 -22.56 -2.03 18.77
CA GLU A 125 -23.19 -2.90 19.78
C GLU A 125 -22.33 -3.09 21.04
N ARG A 126 -21.01 -2.95 20.93
CA ARG A 126 -20.03 -3.13 22.02
C ARG A 126 -19.35 -1.84 22.44
N LYS A 127 -20.00 -0.68 22.22
CA LYS A 127 -19.41 0.64 22.47
C LYS A 127 -18.83 0.79 23.88
N GLU A 128 -19.57 0.37 24.91
CA GLU A 128 -19.14 0.48 26.31
C GLU A 128 -17.83 -0.28 26.57
N MET A 129 -17.71 -1.51 26.04
CA MET A 129 -16.51 -2.33 26.14
C MET A 129 -15.32 -1.66 25.45
N ILE A 130 -15.54 -1.07 24.27
CA ILE A 130 -14.49 -0.36 23.54
C ILE A 130 -14.02 0.86 24.34
N ASP A 131 -14.96 1.64 24.87
CA ASP A 131 -14.67 2.84 25.66
C ASP A 131 -13.91 2.49 26.97
N GLU A 132 -14.08 1.29 27.53
CA GLU A 132 -13.26 0.79 28.66
C GLU A 132 -11.82 0.47 28.27
N ILE A 133 -11.57 -0.10 27.08
CA ILE A 133 -10.22 -0.45 26.62
C ILE A 133 -9.36 0.81 26.37
N TYR A 134 -9.98 1.91 25.96
CA TYR A 134 -9.29 3.17 25.66
C TYR A 134 -9.04 4.07 26.90
N ARG A 135 -9.47 3.66 28.09
CA ARG A 135 -9.14 4.35 29.36
C ARG A 135 -7.77 3.93 29.86
#